data_AF-A2SEI0-F1
#
_entry.id   AF-A2SEI0-F1
#
_cell.length_a   1.000
_cell.length_b   1.000
_cell.length_c   1.000
_cell.angle_alpha   90.00
_cell.angle_beta   90.00
_cell.angle_gamma   90.00
#
_symmetry.space_group_name_H-M   'P 1'
#
loop_
_entity.id
_entity.type
_entity.pdbx_description
1 polymer ?
#
loop_
_entity_poly.entity_id
_entity_poly.type
_entity_poly.pdbx_seq_one_letter_code
_entity_poly.pdbx_strand_id
1 'polypeptide(L)'
;MLMYRELSWWYWAVTAALLIAGLAGWAGAFHAATALSALQVLHFRWREGRFAAFPVQVRLAFTGLLLLAAWPPMKGLFWVPAIGTTAQVLFGYCLLARGLSLLPWNRREPWSWRLLRRTLTAAPVRGSILQGLPAAR
;
A
#
# COMPACT_ATOMS: atom_id res chain seq x y z
N MET A 1 1.63 11.46 9.96
CA MET A 1 2.09 11.01 11.30
C MET A 1 3.14 9.93 11.08
N LEU A 2 4.40 10.16 11.46
CA LEU A 2 5.51 9.24 11.17
C LEU A 2 5.51 8.05 12.14
N MET A 3 5.53 6.83 11.62
CA MET A 3 5.48 5.58 12.41
C MET A 3 6.83 4.86 12.41
N TYR A 4 7.93 5.60 12.55
CA TYR A 4 9.30 5.08 12.45
C TYR A 4 9.66 3.96 13.46
N ARG A 5 8.87 3.78 14.52
CA ARG A 5 9.04 2.67 15.47
C ARG A 5 8.47 1.35 14.95
N GLU A 6 7.68 1.38 13.89
CA GLU A 6 7.13 0.17 13.27
C GLU A 6 8.02 -0.32 12.13
N LEU A 7 8.32 -1.62 12.14
CA LEU A 7 9.07 -2.27 11.05
C LEU A 7 8.37 -2.12 9.70
N SER A 8 7.03 -2.09 9.70
CA SER A 8 6.21 -1.83 8.51
C SER A 8 6.58 -0.51 7.84
N TRP A 9 6.86 0.54 8.61
CA TRP A 9 7.18 1.87 8.10
C TRP A 9 8.53 1.87 7.40
N TRP A 10 9.55 1.20 7.97
CA TRP A 10 10.87 1.08 7.35
C TRP A 10 10.84 0.33 6.03
N TYR A 11 10.06 -0.73 5.95
CA TYR A 11 9.82 -1.42 4.68
C TYR A 11 9.31 -0.46 3.60
N TRP A 12 8.31 0.35 3.91
CA TRP A 12 7.76 1.33 2.97
C TRP A 12 8.73 2.48 2.66
N ALA A 13 9.51 2.94 3.64
CA ALA A 13 10.52 3.98 3.45
C ALA A 13 11.63 3.54 2.49
N VAL A 14 12.15 2.33 2.66
CA VAL A 14 13.15 1.75 1.74
C VAL A 14 12.54 1.55 0.36
N THR A 15 11.31 1.03 0.26
CA THR A 15 10.61 0.91 -1.03
C THR A 15 10.45 2.28 -1.71
N ALA A 16 10.06 3.33 -0.98
CA ALA A 16 9.93 4.68 -1.54
C ALA A 16 11.27 5.20 -2.09
N ALA A 17 12.36 5.04 -1.33
CA ALA A 17 13.69 5.43 -1.77
C ALA A 17 14.11 4.69 -3.05
N LEU A 18 13.87 3.37 -3.14
CA LEU A 18 14.15 2.57 -4.33
C LEU A 18 13.32 3.01 -5.54
N LEU A 19 12.02 3.31 -5.35
CA LEU A 19 11.16 3.79 -6.44
C LEU A 19 11.62 5.17 -6.95
N ILE A 20 11.99 6.08 -6.05
CA ILE A 20 12.54 7.39 -6.40
C ILE A 20 13.86 7.23 -7.16
N ALA A 21 14.77 6.36 -6.69
CA ALA A 21 16.02 6.08 -7.37
C ALA A 21 15.79 5.47 -8.77
N GLY A 22 14.78 4.61 -8.91
CA GLY A 22 14.34 4.07 -10.21
C GLY A 22 13.89 5.17 -11.17
N LEU A 23 13.05 6.09 -10.69
CA LEU A 23 12.60 7.24 -11.48
C LEU A 23 13.72 8.23 -11.80
N ALA A 24 14.75 8.32 -10.94
CA ALA A 24 15.96 9.11 -11.19
C ALA A 24 16.93 8.46 -12.20
N GLY A 25 16.57 7.31 -12.78
CA GLY A 25 17.33 6.64 -13.85
C GLY A 25 18.02 5.34 -13.45
N TRP A 26 18.02 4.97 -12.17
CA TRP A 26 18.61 3.70 -11.74
C TRP A 26 17.63 2.53 -11.92
N ALA A 27 17.55 1.98 -13.13
CA ALA A 27 16.60 0.91 -13.48
C ALA A 27 16.65 -0.31 -12.52
N GLY A 28 17.82 -0.66 -11.99
CA GLY A 28 17.99 -1.73 -11.01
C GLY A 28 17.18 -1.53 -9.72
N ALA A 29 16.92 -0.28 -9.34
CA ALA A 29 16.17 0.04 -8.13
C ALA A 29 14.68 -0.38 -8.22
N PHE A 30 14.08 -0.40 -9.42
CA PHE A 30 12.72 -0.95 -9.60
C PHE A 30 12.66 -2.45 -9.35
N HIS A 31 13.68 -3.20 -9.77
CA HIS A 31 13.79 -4.62 -9.49
C HIS A 31 13.98 -4.87 -7.99
N ALA A 32 14.85 -4.09 -7.34
CA ALA A 32 15.04 -4.15 -5.90
C ALA A 32 13.74 -3.83 -5.12
N ALA A 33 12.99 -2.80 -5.54
CA ALA A 33 11.71 -2.44 -4.93
C ALA A 33 10.68 -3.58 -5.07
N THR A 34 10.63 -4.20 -6.25
CA THR A 34 9.74 -5.35 -6.51
C THR A 34 10.13 -6.56 -5.67
N ALA A 35 11.41 -6.89 -5.59
CA ALA A 35 11.93 -7.99 -4.78
C ALA A 35 11.64 -7.76 -3.28
N LEU A 36 11.92 -6.55 -2.78
CA LEU A 36 11.61 -6.17 -1.40
C LEU A 36 10.11 -6.30 -1.11
N SER A 37 9.26 -5.87 -2.04
CA SER A 37 7.80 -6.00 -1.90
C SER A 37 7.35 -7.46 -1.83
N ALA A 38 7.91 -8.33 -2.66
CA ALA A 38 7.63 -9.77 -2.62
C ALA A 38 8.08 -10.39 -1.29
N LEU A 39 9.26 -10.03 -0.78
CA LEU A 39 9.74 -10.47 0.53
C LEU A 39 8.82 -10.02 1.66
N GLN A 40 8.30 -8.79 1.59
CA GLN A 40 7.32 -8.30 2.55
C GLN A 40 6.02 -9.12 2.54
N VAL A 41 5.55 -9.57 1.38
CA VAL A 41 4.39 -10.47 1.30
C VAL A 41 4.66 -11.74 2.09
N LEU A 42 5.82 -12.37 1.88
CA LEU A 42 6.18 -13.62 2.58
C LEU A 42 6.31 -13.40 4.09
N HIS A 43 7.00 -12.36 4.52
CA HIS A 43 7.16 -12.03 5.92
C HIS A 43 5.81 -11.78 6.60
N PHE A 44 4.96 -10.93 6.03
CA PHE A 44 3.65 -10.66 6.63
C PHE A 44 2.69 -11.84 6.52
N ARG A 45 2.81 -12.68 5.49
CA ARG A 45 2.06 -13.93 5.39
C ARG A 45 2.43 -14.91 6.51
N TRP A 46 3.70 -15.00 6.87
CA TRP A 46 4.15 -15.80 8.01
C TRP A 46 3.63 -15.20 9.31
N ARG A 47 3.83 -13.90 9.53
CA ARG A 47 3.39 -13.19 10.75
C ARG A 47 1.88 -13.27 11.00
N GLU A 48 1.07 -13.10 9.95
CA GLU A 48 -0.41 -13.03 10.05
C GLU A 48 -1.08 -14.40 9.88
N GLY A 49 -0.34 -15.43 9.44
CA GLY A 49 -0.83 -16.80 9.24
C GLY A 49 -1.78 -17.02 8.05
N ARG A 50 -2.27 -15.97 7.38
CA ARG A 50 -3.23 -16.08 6.26
C ARG A 50 -3.04 -15.01 5.18
N PHE A 51 -3.29 -15.36 3.92
CA PHE A 51 -3.24 -14.41 2.79
C PHE A 51 -4.39 -13.39 2.80
N ALA A 52 -5.52 -13.76 3.39
CA ALA A 52 -6.68 -12.86 3.52
C ALA A 52 -6.48 -11.77 4.58
N ALA A 53 -5.38 -11.76 5.34
CA ALA A 53 -5.11 -10.69 6.29
C ALA A 53 -4.87 -9.37 5.55
N PHE A 54 -5.52 -8.30 6.01
CA PHE A 54 -5.46 -7.00 5.33
C PHE A 54 -4.03 -6.47 5.08
N PRO A 55 -3.07 -6.58 6.02
CA PRO A 55 -1.67 -6.19 5.77
C PRO A 55 -0.99 -6.98 4.65
N VAL A 56 -1.40 -8.24 4.43
CA VAL A 56 -0.92 -9.11 3.36
C VAL A 56 -1.59 -8.73 2.04
N GLN A 57 -2.91 -8.47 2.04
CA GLN A 57 -3.64 -8.02 0.85
C GLN A 57 -3.04 -6.73 0.26
N VAL A 58 -2.72 -5.74 1.10
CA VAL A 58 -2.10 -4.48 0.65
C VAL A 58 -0.76 -4.74 -0.05
N ARG A 59 0.06 -5.62 0.53
CA ARG A 59 1.38 -5.97 -0.02
C ARG A 59 1.29 -6.79 -1.29
N LEU A 60 0.33 -7.71 -1.37
CA LEU A 60 0.05 -8.47 -2.59
C LEU A 60 -0.36 -7.55 -3.72
N ALA A 61 -1.35 -6.67 -3.47
CA ALA A 61 -1.82 -5.73 -4.48
C ALA A 61 -0.72 -4.76 -4.92
N PHE A 62 0.10 -4.28 -3.98
CA PHE A 62 1.24 -3.41 -4.30
C PHE A 62 2.31 -4.14 -5.11
N THR A 63 2.64 -5.38 -4.75
CA THR A 63 3.58 -6.20 -5.53
C THR A 63 3.06 -6.45 -6.94
N GLY A 64 1.77 -6.78 -7.08
CA GLY A 64 1.12 -6.93 -8.38
C GLY A 64 1.19 -5.66 -9.22
N LEU A 65 1.00 -4.48 -8.60
CA LEU A 65 1.16 -3.19 -9.27
C LEU A 65 2.59 -2.97 -9.76
N LEU A 66 3.61 -3.31 -8.96
CA LEU A 66 5.01 -3.20 -9.38
C LEU A 66 5.36 -4.17 -10.51
N LEU A 67 4.86 -5.40 -10.47
CA LEU A 67 5.03 -6.38 -11.53
C LEU A 67 4.37 -5.91 -12.84
N LEU A 68 3.18 -5.33 -12.75
CA LEU A 68 2.50 -4.73 -13.90
C LEU A 68 3.30 -3.56 -14.48
N ALA A 69 3.80 -2.67 -13.61
CA ALA A 69 4.65 -1.55 -14.02
C ALA A 69 6.00 -2.01 -14.62
N ALA A 70 6.50 -3.18 -14.24
CA ALA A 70 7.73 -3.74 -14.80
C ALA A 70 7.59 -4.12 -16.30
N TRP A 71 6.38 -4.31 -16.81
CA TRP A 71 6.14 -4.54 -18.22
C TRP A 71 6.51 -3.28 -19.03
N PRO A 72 7.39 -3.33 -20.06
CA PRO A 72 7.87 -2.15 -20.77
C PRO A 72 6.82 -1.11 -21.21
N PRO A 73 5.65 -1.48 -21.78
CA PRO A 73 4.62 -0.50 -22.16
C PRO A 73 3.97 0.19 -20.96
N MET A 74 4.08 -0.38 -19.76
CA MET A 74 3.47 0.12 -18.53
C MET A 74 4.49 0.72 -17.56
N LYS A 75 5.74 0.94 -17.97
CA LYS A 75 6.78 1.55 -17.10
C LYS A 75 6.37 2.88 -16.48
N GLY A 76 5.58 3.68 -17.20
CA GLY A 76 5.04 4.93 -16.66
C GLY A 76 4.21 4.73 -15.39
N LEU A 77 3.66 3.54 -15.18
CA LEU A 77 2.88 3.18 -14.00
C LEU A 77 3.69 3.24 -12.71
N PHE A 78 5.04 3.17 -12.74
CA PHE A 78 5.89 3.31 -11.55
C PHE A 78 5.76 4.67 -10.84
N TRP A 79 5.26 5.71 -11.52
CA TRP A 79 4.92 6.99 -10.88
C TRP A 79 3.83 6.84 -9.81
N VAL A 80 2.83 5.98 -10.06
CA VAL A 80 1.71 5.76 -9.13
C VAL A 80 2.18 5.18 -7.77
N PRO A 81 2.91 4.04 -7.71
CA PRO A 81 3.44 3.53 -6.45
C PRO A 81 4.53 4.44 -5.88
N ALA A 82 5.31 5.19 -6.68
CA ALA A 82 6.30 6.12 -6.13
C ALA A 82 5.63 7.25 -5.33
N ILE A 83 4.63 7.92 -5.92
CA ILE A 83 3.85 8.98 -5.26
C ILE A 83 3.07 8.40 -4.08
N GLY A 84 2.37 7.28 -4.30
CA GLY A 84 1.54 6.65 -3.28
C GLY A 84 2.34 6.17 -2.06
N THR A 85 3.50 5.53 -2.28
CA THR A 85 4.35 5.06 -1.18
C THR A 85 4.98 6.23 -0.44
N THR A 86 5.39 7.29 -1.16
CA THR A 86 5.91 8.51 -0.52
C THR A 86 4.83 9.16 0.36
N ALA A 87 3.60 9.30 -0.15
CA ALA A 87 2.48 9.81 0.63
C ALA A 87 2.18 8.93 1.86
N GLN A 88 2.31 7.61 1.74
CA GLN A 88 2.14 6.69 2.85
C GLN A 88 3.23 6.85 3.91
N VAL A 89 4.50 7.00 3.51
CA VAL A 89 5.63 7.15 4.44
C VAL A 89 5.55 8.47 5.21
N LEU A 90 5.23 9.58 4.51
CA LEU A 90 5.19 10.92 5.10
C LEU A 90 3.91 11.19 5.89
N PHE A 91 2.76 10.86 5.32
CA PHE A 91 1.46 11.23 5.88
C PHE A 91 0.75 10.06 6.55
N GLY A 92 1.12 8.81 6.25
CA GLY A 92 0.36 7.61 6.63
C GLY A 92 -0.81 7.34 5.69
N TYR A 93 -0.91 8.07 4.58
CA TYR A 93 -2.03 7.96 3.64
C TYR A 93 -1.72 6.97 2.52
N CYS A 94 -2.49 5.88 2.42
CA CYS A 94 -2.36 4.89 1.36
C CYS A 94 -3.68 4.74 0.60
N LEU A 95 -3.71 5.19 -0.67
CA LEU A 95 -4.89 5.07 -1.53
C LEU A 95 -5.22 3.60 -1.81
N LEU A 96 -4.18 2.77 -2.02
CA LEU A 96 -4.36 1.34 -2.27
C LEU A 96 -5.05 0.63 -1.11
N ALA A 97 -4.63 0.90 0.13
CA ALA A 97 -5.28 0.34 1.31
C ALA A 97 -6.75 0.76 1.41
N ARG A 98 -7.07 2.02 1.10
CA ARG A 98 -8.45 2.53 1.07
C ARG A 98 -9.28 1.84 -0.02
N GLY A 99 -8.73 1.70 -1.22
CA GLY A 99 -9.38 0.97 -2.31
C GLY A 99 -9.67 -0.49 -1.93
N LEU A 100 -8.68 -1.18 -1.36
CA LEU A 100 -8.86 -2.56 -0.88
C LEU A 100 -9.90 -2.67 0.23
N SER A 101 -9.98 -1.68 1.13
CA SER A 101 -10.95 -1.68 2.23
C SER A 101 -12.41 -1.63 1.75
N LEU A 102 -12.64 -1.14 0.53
CA LEU A 102 -13.96 -1.03 -0.10
C LEU A 102 -14.41 -2.31 -0.82
N LEU A 103 -13.52 -3.29 -0.98
CA LEU A 103 -13.86 -4.55 -1.64
C LEU A 103 -14.88 -5.36 -0.79
N PRO A 104 -15.77 -6.14 -1.43
CA PRO A 104 -16.91 -6.75 -0.76
C PRO A 104 -16.54 -7.68 0.42
N TRP A 105 -15.36 -8.28 0.40
CA TRP A 105 -14.85 -9.14 1.48
C TRP A 105 -14.17 -8.37 2.63
N ASN A 106 -13.86 -7.08 2.45
CA ASN A 106 -13.24 -6.24 3.47
C ASN A 106 -14.23 -5.23 4.10
N ARG A 107 -15.29 -4.85 3.37
CA ARG A 107 -16.32 -3.93 3.88
C ARG A 107 -17.38 -4.67 4.69
N ARG A 108 -17.89 -4.01 5.73
CA ARG A 108 -19.00 -4.50 6.57
C ARG A 108 -20.35 -3.87 6.25
N GLU A 109 -20.35 -2.79 5.49
CA GLU A 109 -21.56 -2.07 5.10
C GLU A 109 -21.78 -2.13 3.57
N PRO A 110 -23.02 -1.97 3.09
CA PRO A 110 -23.34 -1.89 1.67
C PRO A 110 -22.53 -0.80 0.95
N TRP A 111 -22.27 -1.02 -0.34
CA TRP A 111 -21.62 -0.01 -1.17
C TRP A 111 -22.49 1.24 -1.24
N SER A 112 -21.89 2.39 -0.97
CA SER A 112 -22.57 3.68 -1.06
C SER A 112 -21.58 4.81 -1.37
N TRP A 113 -22.10 5.90 -1.94
CA TRP A 113 -21.30 7.10 -2.20
C TRP A 113 -20.79 7.76 -0.91
N ARG A 114 -21.55 7.64 0.17
CA ARG A 114 -21.15 8.07 1.51
C ARG A 114 -19.94 7.27 2.01
N LEU A 115 -19.96 5.94 1.84
CA LEU A 115 -18.83 5.06 2.19
C LEU A 115 -17.58 5.42 1.40
N LEU A 116 -17.68 5.59 0.07
CA LEU A 116 -16.52 5.94 -0.74
C LEU A 116 -15.91 7.26 -0.28
N ARG A 117 -16.73 8.32 -0.20
CA ARG A 117 -16.24 9.64 0.21
C ARG A 117 -15.58 9.59 1.59
N ARG A 118 -16.22 8.97 2.57
CA ARG A 118 -15.66 8.79 3.93
C ARG A 118 -14.33 8.04 3.88
N THR A 119 -14.25 6.97 3.10
CA THR A 119 -13.04 6.15 3.00
C THR A 119 -11.92 6.89 2.30
N LEU A 120 -12.18 7.77 1.34
CA LEU A 120 -11.14 8.56 0.67
C LEU A 120 -10.69 9.77 1.50
N THR A 121 -11.61 10.42 2.23
CA THR A 121 -11.32 11.65 2.99
C THR A 121 -10.98 11.42 4.47
N ALA A 122 -11.14 10.20 5.00
CA ALA A 122 -10.78 9.90 6.38
C ALA A 122 -9.31 10.23 6.67
N ALA A 123 -8.99 10.76 7.85
CA ALA A 123 -7.60 11.02 8.24
C ALA A 123 -6.77 9.73 8.30
N PRO A 124 -5.45 9.78 8.11
CA PRO A 124 -4.56 8.65 8.41
C PRO A 124 -4.68 8.21 9.87
N VAL A 125 -4.75 6.90 10.11
CA VAL A 125 -4.90 6.30 11.45
C VAL A 125 -3.73 5.37 11.75
N ARG A 126 -3.46 5.14 13.05
CA ARG A 126 -2.49 4.11 13.48
C ARG A 126 -3.05 2.73 13.17
N GLY A 127 -2.21 1.83 12.67
CA GLY A 127 -2.60 0.46 12.35
C GLY A 127 -3.37 0.36 11.03
N SER A 128 -4.57 -0.21 11.05
CA SER A 128 -5.36 -0.51 9.86
C SER A 128 -6.49 0.49 9.64
N ILE A 129 -6.71 0.90 8.38
CA ILE A 129 -7.88 1.71 7.99
C ILE A 129 -9.21 1.04 8.39
N LEU A 130 -9.26 -0.30 8.42
CA LEU A 130 -10.46 -1.05 8.83
C LEU A 130 -10.82 -0.84 10.30
N GLN A 131 -9.86 -0.46 11.15
CA GLN A 131 -10.08 -0.21 12.58
C GLN A 131 -10.42 1.26 12.86
N GLY A 132 -10.06 2.17 11.95
CA GLY A 132 -10.17 3.62 12.16
C GLY A 132 -11.31 4.32 11.43
N LEU A 133 -12.15 3.60 10.67
CA LEU A 133 -13.32 4.20 10.02
C LEU A 133 -14.42 4.47 11.07
N PRO A 134 -14.91 5.72 11.22
CA PRO A 134 -16.03 6.03 12.12
C PRO A 134 -17.28 5.25 11.70
N ALA A 135 -18.00 4.69 12.69
CA ALA A 135 -19.28 4.02 12.44
C ALA A 135 -20.24 4.94 11.66
N ALA A 136 -21.00 4.38 10.71
CA ALA A 136 -22.07 5.12 10.06
C ALA A 136 -23.10 5.52 11.12
N ARG A 137 -23.36 6.82 11.27
CA ARG A 137 -24.56 7.33 11.91
C ARG A 137 -25.68 7.39 10.88
#